data_AF-A0A7S1SNT1-F1
#
_entry.id   AF-A0A7S1SNT1-F1
#
_cell.length_a   1.000
_cell.length_b   1.000
_cell.length_c   1.000
_cell.angle_alpha   90.00
_cell.angle_beta   90.00
_cell.angle_gamma   90.00
#
_symmetry.space_group_name_H-M   'P 1'
#
loop_
_entity.id
_entity.type
_entity.pdbx_description
1 polymer ?
#
loop_
_entity_poly.entity_id
_entity_poly.type
_entity_poly.pdbx_seq_one_letter_code
_entity_poly.pdbx_strand_id
1 'polypeptide(L)'
;MLKFKGSANFRQRLVLATVSGRQLRIDDIRADDERPGLRDYEASLLRLIEKITDGCAVEINETGTRLKYRPGFVVNGARVEHDCGTSRAIGYFLEPLVLL
;
A
#
# COMPACT_ATOMS: atom_id res chain seq x y z
N MET A 1 6.02 -2.64 15.69
CA MET A 1 6.18 -2.31 14.25
C MET A 1 6.89 -3.47 13.56
N LEU A 2 6.26 -4.09 12.57
CA LEU A 2 6.80 -5.19 11.76
C LEU A 2 7.77 -4.64 10.70
N LYS A 3 8.82 -5.38 10.38
CA LYS A 3 9.83 -4.99 9.38
C LYS A 3 9.91 -6.04 8.28
N PHE A 4 9.84 -5.59 7.04
CA PHE A 4 9.94 -6.42 5.85
C PHE A 4 10.93 -5.80 4.87
N LYS A 5 11.35 -6.61 3.89
CA LYS A 5 12.21 -6.18 2.80
C LYS A 5 11.59 -6.49 1.44
N GLY A 6 11.93 -5.68 0.45
CA GLY A 6 11.54 -5.85 -0.94
C GLY A 6 10.05 -5.66 -1.21
N SER A 7 9.70 -5.67 -2.49
CA SER A 7 8.33 -5.46 -3.00
C SER A 7 7.48 -6.75 -3.07
N ALA A 8 8.06 -7.91 -2.79
CA ALA A 8 7.32 -9.16 -2.80
C ALA A 8 6.17 -9.14 -1.79
N ASN A 9 4.99 -9.63 -2.19
CA ASN A 9 3.78 -9.69 -1.37
C ASN A 9 3.33 -8.33 -0.80
N PHE A 10 3.62 -7.23 -1.50
CA PHE A 10 3.30 -5.86 -1.06
C PHE A 10 1.82 -5.70 -0.68
N ARG A 11 0.90 -6.16 -1.54
CA ARG A 11 -0.55 -6.08 -1.32
C ARG A 11 -0.98 -6.85 -0.08
N GLN A 12 -0.54 -8.10 0.05
CA GLN A 12 -0.89 -8.96 1.19
C GLN A 12 -0.34 -8.39 2.49
N ARG A 13 0.89 -7.86 2.50
CA ARG A 13 1.48 -7.20 3.68
C ARG A 13 0.65 -5.99 4.12
N LEU A 14 0.21 -5.15 3.18
CA LEU A 14 -0.67 -4.02 3.47
C LEU A 14 -2.00 -4.48 4.08
N VAL A 15 -2.71 -5.38 3.40
CA VAL A 15 -4.00 -5.92 3.87
C VAL A 15 -3.86 -6.50 5.28
N LEU A 16 -2.86 -7.36 5.50
CA LEU A 16 -2.65 -7.98 6.81
C LEU A 16 -2.29 -6.95 7.90
N ALA A 17 -1.55 -5.89 7.57
CA ALA A 17 -1.29 -4.80 8.51
C ALA A 17 -2.56 -4.02 8.85
N THR A 18 -3.40 -3.74 7.85
CA THR A 18 -4.70 -3.08 8.05
C THR A 18 -5.61 -3.90 8.95
N VAL A 19 -5.82 -5.19 8.63
CA VAL A 19 -6.72 -6.07 9.42
C VAL A 19 -6.18 -6.32 10.83
N SER A 20 -4.87 -6.47 10.99
CA SER A 20 -4.26 -6.74 12.31
C SER A 20 -4.01 -5.48 13.16
N GLY A 21 -4.20 -4.28 12.60
CA GLY A 21 -3.86 -3.01 13.26
C GLY A 21 -2.36 -2.83 13.56
N ARG A 22 -1.47 -3.64 12.94
CA ARG A 22 -0.03 -3.62 13.22
C ARG A 22 0.71 -2.74 12.21
N GLN A 23 1.39 -1.71 12.72
CA GLN A 23 2.30 -0.90 11.90
C GLN A 23 3.36 -1.77 11.23
N LEU A 24 3.63 -1.51 9.95
CA LEU A 24 4.72 -2.15 9.21
C LEU A 24 5.67 -1.14 8.59
N ARG A 25 6.88 -1.59 8.31
CA ARG A 25 7.90 -0.90 7.53
C ARG A 25 8.45 -1.87 6.48
N ILE A 26 8.56 -1.41 5.25
CA ILE A 26 9.17 -2.15 4.14
C ILE A 26 10.40 -1.36 3.69
N ASP A 27 11.56 -1.97 3.82
CA ASP A 27 12.84 -1.45 3.33
C ASP A 27 13.24 -2.14 2.01
N ASP A 28 14.26 -1.61 1.35
CA ASP A 28 14.88 -2.20 0.16
C ASP A 28 13.88 -2.52 -0.99
N ILE A 29 12.87 -1.67 -1.19
CA ILE A 29 11.92 -1.82 -2.30
C ILE A 29 12.65 -1.50 -3.60
N ARG A 30 13.09 -2.56 -4.32
CA ARG A 30 13.80 -2.43 -5.61
C ARG A 30 15.00 -1.49 -5.52
N ALA A 31 15.77 -1.56 -4.43
CA ALA A 31 16.88 -0.64 -4.19
C ALA A 31 17.97 -0.72 -5.28
N ASP A 32 18.15 -1.90 -5.88
CA ASP A 32 19.19 -2.17 -6.88
C ASP A 32 18.66 -2.19 -8.33
N ASP A 33 17.39 -1.83 -8.57
CA ASP A 33 16.82 -1.72 -9.92
C ASP A 33 17.26 -0.42 -10.61
N GLU A 34 17.33 -0.39 -11.95
CA GLU A 34 17.55 0.85 -12.73
C GLU A 34 16.55 1.96 -12.40
N ARG A 35 15.33 1.57 -12.02
CA ARG A 35 14.27 2.46 -11.56
C ARG A 35 13.89 2.07 -10.14
N PRO A 36 14.55 2.62 -9.11
CA PRO A 36 14.37 2.18 -7.74
C PRO A 36 13.01 2.60 -7.15
N GLY A 37 12.59 1.88 -6.10
CA GLY A 37 11.45 2.24 -5.27
C GLY A 37 10.10 1.64 -5.70
N LEU A 38 9.05 2.27 -5.18
CA LEU A 38 7.66 1.94 -5.48
C LEU A 38 7.33 2.15 -6.96
N ARG A 39 6.50 1.27 -7.51
CA ARG A 39 5.87 1.49 -8.80
C ARG A 39 4.63 2.37 -8.64
N ASP A 40 4.21 2.99 -9.73
CA ASP A 40 3.02 3.81 -9.85
C ASP A 40 1.75 3.11 -9.34
N TYR A 41 1.56 1.82 -9.70
CA TYR A 41 0.42 1.02 -9.23
C TYR A 41 0.48 0.70 -7.73
N GLU A 42 1.66 0.64 -7.12
CA GLU A 42 1.81 0.45 -5.66
C GLU A 42 1.47 1.74 -4.92
N ALA A 43 1.93 2.89 -5.43
CA ALA A 43 1.58 4.19 -4.89
C ALA A 43 0.08 4.50 -5.05
N SER A 44 -0.52 4.15 -6.19
CA SER A 44 -1.97 4.25 -6.41
C SER A 44 -2.75 3.37 -5.42
N LEU A 45 -2.31 2.11 -5.20
CA LEU A 45 -2.94 1.25 -4.20
C LEU A 45 -2.86 1.82 -2.78
N LEU A 46 -1.71 2.40 -2.38
CA LEU A 46 -1.59 3.06 -1.08
C LEU A 46 -2.63 4.18 -0.93
N ARG A 47 -2.76 5.05 -1.94
CA ARG A 47 -3.77 6.12 -1.96
C ARG A 47 -5.20 5.58 -1.93
N LEU A 48 -5.47 4.43 -2.55
CA LEU A 48 -6.77 3.77 -2.48
C LEU A 48 -7.08 3.32 -1.05
N ILE A 49 -6.11 2.71 -0.37
CA ILE A 49 -6.25 2.30 1.04
C ILE A 49 -6.44 3.53 1.94
N GLU A 50 -5.72 4.63 1.68
CA GLU A 50 -5.92 5.89 2.41
C GLU A 50 -7.34 6.44 2.25
N LYS A 51 -7.97 6.29 1.08
CA LYS A 51 -9.35 6.74 0.84
C LYS A 51 -10.43 5.94 1.57
N ILE A 52 -10.18 4.65 1.83
CA ILE A 52 -11.17 3.74 2.45
C ILE A 52 -10.92 3.54 3.96
N THR A 53 -9.86 4.14 4.50
CA THR A 53 -9.51 4.03 5.92
C THR A 53 -9.44 5.40 6.56
N ASP A 54 -9.90 5.50 7.81
CA ASP A 54 -9.76 6.70 8.62
C ASP A 54 -8.58 6.57 9.58
N GLY A 55 -7.78 7.64 9.70
CA GLY A 55 -6.62 7.71 10.59
C GLY A 55 -5.40 6.88 10.18
N CYS A 56 -5.33 6.36 8.96
CA CYS A 56 -4.12 5.71 8.47
C CYS A 56 -3.03 6.75 8.12
N ALA A 57 -1.76 6.32 8.12
CA ALA A 57 -0.65 7.17 7.71
C ALA A 57 0.38 6.38 6.87
N VAL A 58 0.77 6.97 5.75
CA VAL A 58 1.75 6.44 4.80
C VAL A 58 2.94 7.40 4.74
N GLU A 59 4.12 6.92 5.12
CA GLU A 59 5.37 7.67 5.04
C GLU A 59 6.29 6.97 4.03
N ILE A 60 6.72 7.69 2.98
CA ILE A 60 7.61 7.19 1.93
C ILE A 60 8.86 8.08 1.89
N ASN A 61 10.04 7.48 1.77
CA ASN A 61 11.27 8.27 1.60
C ASN A 61 11.39 8.86 0.19
N GLU A 62 12.33 9.79 0.00
CA GLU A 62 12.54 10.49 -1.27
C GLU A 62 12.71 9.56 -2.48
N THR A 63 13.42 8.44 -2.30
CA THR A 63 13.67 7.48 -3.38
C THR A 63 12.60 6.39 -3.52
N GLY A 64 11.56 6.39 -2.69
CA GLY A 64 10.50 5.38 -2.71
C GLY A 64 10.94 3.97 -2.32
N THR A 65 12.16 3.79 -1.85
CA THR A 65 12.75 2.48 -1.47
C THR A 65 12.38 2.05 -0.05
N ARG A 66 11.82 2.97 0.75
CA ARG A 66 11.37 2.73 2.12
C ARG A 66 9.96 3.26 2.31
N LEU A 67 9.11 2.39 2.83
CA LEU A 67 7.72 2.68 3.19
C LEU A 67 7.53 2.38 4.67
N LYS A 68 6.85 3.27 5.39
CA LYS A 68 6.29 3.01 6.71
C LYS A 68 4.78 3.24 6.65
N TYR A 69 4.04 2.22 7.03
CA TYR A 69 2.58 2.21 7.02
C TYR A 69 2.06 2.04 8.44
N ARG A 70 1.27 3.01 8.89
CA ARG A 70 0.47 2.92 10.11
C ARG A 70 -0.99 2.69 9.70
N PRO A 71 -1.56 1.53 10.03
CA PRO A 71 -2.95 1.24 9.68
C PRO A 71 -3.90 2.14 10.46
N GLY A 72 -5.00 2.50 9.81
CA GLY A 72 -6.17 3.15 10.41
C GLY A 72 -7.34 2.18 10.54
N PHE A 73 -8.54 2.70 10.70
CA PHE A 73 -9.78 1.91 10.73
C PHE A 73 -10.41 1.87 9.33
N VAL A 74 -10.79 0.69 8.85
CA VAL A 74 -11.60 0.59 7.62
C VAL A 74 -12.95 1.20 7.91
N VAL A 75 -13.31 2.24 7.16
CA VAL A 75 -14.61 2.90 7.27
C VAL A 75 -15.48 2.45 6.12
N ASN A 76 -16.76 2.20 6.39
CA ASN A 76 -17.70 1.75 5.37
C ASN A 76 -17.71 2.79 4.24
N GLY A 77 -17.20 2.38 3.07
CA GLY A 77 -16.81 3.31 2.02
C GLY A 77 -17.99 4.15 1.56
N ALA A 78 -17.87 5.47 1.70
CA ALA A 78 -18.68 6.41 0.92
C ALA A 78 -18.52 6.10 -0.59
N ARG A 79 -19.17 6.86 -1.48
CA ARG A 79 -18.87 6.78 -2.92
C ARG A 79 -17.39 7.14 -3.15
N VAL A 80 -16.52 6.12 -3.22
CA VAL A 80 -15.09 6.29 -3.48
C VAL A 80 -14.86 6.23 -4.98
N GLU A 81 -14.30 7.30 -5.51
CA GLU A 81 -13.79 7.36 -6.86
C GLU A 81 -12.25 7.28 -6.83
N HIS A 82 -11.67 6.37 -7.60
CA HIS A 82 -10.22 6.17 -7.66
C HIS A 82 -9.77 5.79 -9.08
N ASP A 83 -8.89 6.61 -9.65
CA ASP A 83 -8.19 6.28 -10.89
C ASP A 83 -7.07 5.28 -10.60
N CYS A 84 -7.23 4.07 -11.12
CA CYS A 84 -6.28 2.96 -10.94
C CYS A 84 -5.15 2.97 -11.98
N GLY A 85 -5.21 3.86 -12.99
CA GLY A 85 -4.31 3.85 -14.14
C GLY A 85 -4.39 2.57 -14.97
N THR A 86 -3.34 2.30 -15.74
CA THR A 86 -3.30 1.18 -16.71
C THR A 86 -2.08 0.25 -16.55
N SER A 87 -1.19 0.52 -15.60
CA SER A 87 0.04 -0.27 -15.39
C SER A 87 -0.21 -1.64 -14.74
N ARG A 88 -1.42 -1.87 -14.20
CA ARG A 88 -1.91 -3.15 -13.69
C ARG A 88 -3.41 -3.31 -14.00
N ALA A 89 -3.85 -4.56 -14.13
CA ALA A 89 -5.26 -4.89 -14.27
C ALA A 89 -6.06 -4.52 -13.01
N ILE A 90 -7.36 -4.25 -13.17
CA ILE A 90 -8.25 -3.81 -12.08
C ILE A 90 -8.28 -4.78 -10.88
N GLY A 91 -8.10 -6.08 -11.10
CA GLY A 91 -7.99 -7.09 -10.05
C GLY A 91 -6.85 -6.82 -9.06
N TYR A 92 -5.81 -6.08 -9.47
CA TYR A 92 -4.73 -5.68 -8.58
C TYR A 92 -5.22 -4.83 -7.39
N PHE A 93 -6.21 -3.99 -7.66
CA PHE A 93 -6.81 -3.05 -6.70
C PHE A 93 -8.03 -3.64 -6.01
N LEU A 94 -8.86 -4.41 -6.73
CA LEU A 94 -10.06 -5.03 -6.16
C LEU A 94 -9.75 -6.15 -5.17
N GLU A 95 -8.69 -6.94 -5.39
CA GLU A 95 -8.33 -8.04 -4.48
C GLU A 95 -8.12 -7.54 -3.03
N PRO A 96 -7.30 -6.51 -2.77
CA PRO A 96 -7.21 -5.90 -1.44
C PRO A 96 -8.54 -5.40 -0.88
N LEU A 97 -9.41 -4.80 -1.70
CA LEU A 97 -10.71 -4.28 -1.24
C LEU A 97 -11.68 -5.37 -0.81
N VAL A 98 -11.67 -6.54 -1.46
CA VAL A 98 -12.52 -7.66 -1.08
C VAL A 98 -12.08 -8.29 0.25
N LEU A 99 -10.80 -8.17 0.59
CA LEU A 99 -10.21 -8.73 1.81
C LEU A 99 -10.30 -7.78 3.03
N LEU A 100 -10.65 -6.51 2.82
CA LEU A 100 -10.72 -5.45 3.85
C LEU A 100 -12.17 -5.09 4.16
#